data_AF-A0A6B3KKA4-F1
#
_entry.id   AF-A0A6B3KKA4-F1
#
_cell.length_a   1.000
_cell.length_b   1.000
_cell.length_c   1.000
_cell.angle_alpha   90.00
_cell.angle_beta   90.00
_cell.angle_gamma   90.00
#
_symmetry.space_group_name_H-M   'P 1'
#
loop_
_entity.id
_entity.type
_entity.pdbx_description
1 polymer ?
#
loop_
_entity_poly.entity_id
_entity_poly.type
_entity_poly.pdbx_seq_one_letter_code
_entity_poly.pdbx_strand_id
1 'polypeptide(L)'
;MTSSGREALKWIALVLMTGDHVAKVFFGGYVPVLSELGRIAFPLFALVMAYNLAQPRADYAKSVLRLAGWGLLAQPFHAWAFGYWLPLNVLLTFALAALLVWTLHARHWLYVVVFGVIAPLAVDYQWSGVWFVLAAWGWFRTGRLEWFAGVLASMAALCWYNGNVWALAALPVLALGYVWWPLPRLRWAFYGYYVGHLGLLVLIASLPAFQQHLA
;
A
#
# COMPACT_ATOMS: atom_id res chain seq x y z
N MET A 1 6.44 11.37 -13.36
CA MET A 1 6.02 10.04 -13.87
C MET A 1 5.05 10.19 -15.01
N THR A 2 5.17 9.34 -16.03
CA THR A 2 4.20 9.26 -17.13
C THR A 2 2.92 8.59 -16.63
N SER A 3 1.80 8.79 -17.34
CA SER A 3 0.55 8.12 -16.93
C SER A 3 0.63 6.60 -17.05
N SER A 4 1.31 6.10 -18.09
CA SER A 4 1.50 4.66 -18.31
C SER A 4 2.56 4.06 -17.39
N GLY A 5 3.62 4.80 -17.04
CA GLY A 5 4.61 4.39 -16.05
C GLY A 5 4.00 4.14 -14.67
N ARG A 6 3.08 5.00 -14.21
CA ARG A 6 2.31 4.75 -12.97
C ARG A 6 1.48 3.48 -13.04
N GLU A 7 0.97 3.14 -14.22
CA GLU A 7 0.21 1.90 -14.42
C GLU A 7 1.12 0.68 -14.32
N ALA A 8 2.28 0.72 -14.98
CA ALA A 8 3.31 -0.32 -14.91
C ALA A 8 3.77 -0.57 -13.47
N LEU A 9 4.06 0.50 -12.71
CA LEU A 9 4.45 0.38 -11.30
C LEU A 9 3.37 -0.31 -10.44
N LYS A 10 2.09 0.02 -10.66
CA LYS A 10 0.99 -0.66 -9.96
C LYS A 10 0.89 -2.13 -10.33
N TRP A 11 1.10 -2.49 -11.61
CA TRP A 11 1.11 -3.88 -12.04
C TRP A 11 2.26 -4.68 -11.42
N ILE A 12 3.47 -4.10 -11.42
CA ILE A 12 4.63 -4.70 -10.75
C ILE A 12 4.31 -4.93 -9.27
N ALA A 13 3.86 -3.88 -8.56
CA ALA A 13 3.49 -3.98 -7.15
C ALA A 13 2.37 -5.01 -6.91
N LEU A 14 1.38 -5.11 -7.80
CA LEU A 14 0.30 -6.09 -7.71
C LEU A 14 0.82 -7.52 -7.79
N VAL A 15 1.69 -7.82 -8.75
CA VAL A 15 2.28 -9.16 -8.92
C VAL A 15 3.10 -9.55 -7.69
N LEU A 16 3.95 -8.64 -7.19
CA LEU A 16 4.76 -8.88 -6.01
C LEU A 16 3.90 -9.10 -4.75
N MET A 17 2.86 -8.30 -4.56
CA MET A 17 1.90 -8.46 -3.46
C MET A 17 1.16 -9.80 -3.53
N THR A 18 0.68 -10.19 -4.73
CA THR A 18 -0.01 -11.48 -4.90
C THR A 18 0.90 -12.65 -4.54
N GLY A 19 2.17 -12.60 -4.95
CA GLY A 19 3.17 -13.60 -4.57
C GLY A 19 3.31 -13.75 -3.06
N ASP A 20 3.46 -12.64 -2.34
CA ASP A 20 3.55 -12.64 -0.87
C ASP A 20 2.26 -13.14 -0.19
N HIS A 21 1.09 -12.80 -0.72
CA HIS A 21 -0.17 -13.30 -0.19
C HIS A 21 -0.33 -14.81 -0.40
N VAL A 22 0.06 -15.34 -1.57
CA VAL A 22 0.11 -16.78 -1.82
C VAL A 22 1.06 -17.47 -0.84
N ALA A 23 2.26 -16.92 -0.63
CA ALA A 23 3.23 -17.41 0.35
C ALA A 23 2.61 -17.47 1.76
N LYS A 24 1.94 -16.40 2.18
CA LYS A 24 1.33 -16.31 3.51
C LYS A 24 0.19 -17.29 3.72
N VAL A 25 -0.69 -17.44 2.73
CA VAL A 25 -1.92 -18.25 2.85
C VAL A 25 -1.62 -19.74 2.72
N PHE A 26 -0.73 -20.15 1.81
CA PHE A 26 -0.52 -21.57 1.49
C PHE A 26 0.77 -22.19 2.01
N PHE A 27 1.78 -21.38 2.36
CA PHE A 27 3.12 -21.87 2.67
C PHE A 27 3.59 -21.46 4.08
N GLY A 28 2.66 -21.38 5.04
CA GLY A 28 3.00 -21.17 6.45
C GLY A 28 3.53 -19.76 6.78
N GLY A 29 3.22 -18.75 5.97
CA GLY A 29 3.53 -17.36 6.29
C GLY A 29 4.74 -16.77 5.55
N TYR A 30 5.70 -17.61 5.13
CA TYR A 30 6.96 -17.12 4.57
C TYR A 30 7.60 -18.09 3.57
N VAL A 31 7.87 -17.60 2.36
CA VAL A 31 8.67 -18.30 1.35
C VAL A 31 9.85 -17.40 1.00
N PRO A 32 11.11 -17.85 1.17
CA PRO A 32 12.28 -17.05 0.86
C PRO A 32 12.24 -16.51 -0.57
N VAL A 33 12.81 -15.33 -0.76
CA VAL A 33 12.74 -14.50 -1.96
C VAL A 33 11.32 -13.97 -2.27
N LEU A 34 10.29 -14.81 -2.26
CA LEU A 34 8.94 -14.42 -2.63
C LEU A 34 8.35 -13.40 -1.63
N SER A 35 8.48 -13.67 -0.33
CA SER A 35 7.99 -12.79 0.74
C SER A 35 8.77 -11.48 0.84
N GLU A 36 10.05 -11.51 0.48
CA GLU A 36 10.97 -10.36 0.44
C GLU A 36 10.65 -9.43 -0.73
N LEU A 37 10.47 -10.00 -1.92
CA LEU A 37 10.02 -9.25 -3.10
C LEU A 37 8.65 -8.61 -2.85
N GLY A 38 7.78 -9.27 -2.06
CA GLY A 38 6.53 -8.68 -1.58
C GLY A 38 6.68 -7.34 -0.85
N ARG A 39 7.80 -7.12 -0.14
CA ARG A 39 8.07 -5.87 0.61
C ARG A 39 8.30 -4.66 -0.29
N ILE A 40 8.53 -4.87 -1.58
CA ILE A 40 8.63 -3.82 -2.60
C ILE A 40 7.25 -3.26 -2.96
N ALA A 41 6.18 -4.07 -2.84
CA ALA A 41 4.84 -3.70 -3.30
C ALA A 41 4.26 -2.49 -2.56
N PHE A 42 4.33 -2.48 -1.23
CA PHE A 42 3.81 -1.40 -0.41
C PHE A 42 4.42 -0.02 -0.76
N PRO A 43 5.75 0.18 -0.71
CA PRO A 43 6.35 1.46 -1.02
C PRO A 43 6.11 1.89 -2.48
N LEU A 44 6.01 0.97 -3.43
CA LEU A 44 5.63 1.31 -4.81
C LEU A 44 4.20 1.88 -4.90
N PHE A 45 3.21 1.20 -4.31
CA PHE A 45 1.84 1.72 -4.28
C PHE A 45 1.77 3.06 -3.53
N ALA A 46 2.48 3.18 -2.42
CA ALA A 46 2.56 4.40 -1.63
C ALA A 46 3.12 5.58 -2.43
N LEU A 47 4.23 5.40 -3.15
CA LEU A 47 4.85 6.43 -3.99
C LEU A 47 3.95 6.84 -5.16
N VAL A 48 3.32 5.87 -5.84
CA VAL A 48 2.37 6.17 -6.93
C VAL A 48 1.16 6.94 -6.40
N MET A 49 0.64 6.57 -5.23
CA MET A 49 -0.49 7.27 -4.61
C MET A 49 -0.09 8.69 -4.19
N ALA A 50 1.03 8.84 -3.48
CA ALA A 50 1.56 10.13 -3.07
C ALA A 50 1.76 11.08 -4.25
N TYR A 51 2.35 10.58 -5.36
CA TYR A 51 2.51 11.35 -6.59
C TYR A 51 1.16 11.81 -7.18
N ASN A 52 0.14 10.94 -7.16
CA ASN A 52 -1.19 11.28 -7.64
C ASN A 52 -1.89 12.32 -6.77
N LEU A 53 -1.73 12.24 -5.45
CA LEU A 53 -2.29 13.20 -4.47
C LEU A 53 -1.57 14.56 -4.48
N ALA A 54 -0.33 14.61 -4.98
CA ALA A 54 0.46 15.83 -5.12
C ALA A 54 0.07 16.65 -6.37
N GLN A 55 -0.72 16.08 -7.29
CA GLN A 55 -1.12 16.78 -8.51
C GLN A 55 -2.11 17.93 -8.21
N PRO A 56 -2.06 19.06 -8.94
CA PRO A 56 -2.93 20.22 -8.68
C PRO A 56 -4.44 19.94 -8.71
N ARG A 57 -4.87 18.92 -9.46
CA ARG A 57 -6.28 18.51 -9.61
C ARG A 57 -6.64 17.28 -8.77
N ALA A 58 -5.84 16.95 -7.76
CA ALA A 58 -6.11 15.81 -6.90
C ALA A 58 -7.38 16.04 -6.07
N ASP A 59 -8.29 15.06 -6.12
CA ASP A 59 -9.49 15.03 -5.30
C ASP A 59 -9.23 14.10 -4.11
N TYR A 60 -8.95 14.73 -2.96
CA TYR A 60 -8.65 14.02 -1.72
C TYR A 60 -9.86 13.22 -1.22
N ALA A 61 -11.04 13.83 -1.19
CA ALA A 61 -12.27 13.23 -0.70
C ALA A 61 -12.62 11.96 -1.47
N LYS A 62 -12.59 12.04 -2.81
CA LYS A 62 -12.86 10.91 -3.69
C LYS A 62 -11.82 9.80 -3.55
N SER A 63 -10.57 10.15 -3.24
CA SER A 63 -9.51 9.17 -3.01
C SER A 63 -9.74 8.44 -1.68
N VAL A 64 -10.01 9.18 -0.60
CA VAL A 64 -10.32 8.63 0.73
C VAL A 64 -11.55 7.72 0.66
N LEU A 65 -12.68 8.20 0.13
CA LEU A 65 -13.92 7.43 0.06
C LEU A 65 -13.77 6.14 -0.76
N ARG A 66 -13.05 6.20 -1.89
CA ARG A 66 -12.78 5.01 -2.71
C ARG A 66 -11.93 4.00 -1.95
N LEU A 67 -10.82 4.44 -1.35
CA LEU A 67 -9.91 3.56 -0.62
C LEU A 67 -10.60 2.96 0.61
N ALA A 68 -11.35 3.77 1.35
CA ALA A 68 -12.12 3.32 2.50
C ALA A 68 -13.19 2.32 2.10
N GLY A 69 -13.98 2.60 1.06
CA GLY A 69 -15.04 1.68 0.60
C GLY A 69 -14.50 0.32 0.18
N TRP A 70 -13.47 0.28 -0.67
CA TRP A 70 -12.83 -0.97 -1.07
C TRP A 70 -12.07 -1.65 0.05
N GLY A 71 -11.43 -0.88 0.94
CA GLY A 71 -10.73 -1.40 2.10
C GLY A 71 -11.67 -2.06 3.11
N LEU A 72 -12.81 -1.44 3.42
CA LEU A 72 -13.83 -2.03 4.28
C LEU A 72 -14.42 -3.31 3.67
N LEU A 73 -14.66 -3.31 2.35
CA LEU A 73 -15.12 -4.49 1.62
C LEU A 73 -14.07 -5.63 1.65
N ALA A 74 -12.79 -5.30 1.57
CA ALA A 74 -11.70 -6.28 1.61
C ALA A 74 -11.42 -6.84 3.01
N GLN A 75 -11.72 -6.08 4.07
CA GLN A 75 -11.35 -6.43 5.44
C GLN A 75 -11.81 -7.82 5.91
N PRO A 76 -13.06 -8.27 5.68
CA PRO A 76 -13.46 -9.62 6.09
C PRO A 76 -12.64 -10.72 5.37
N PHE A 77 -12.36 -10.57 4.07
CA PHE A 77 -11.54 -11.52 3.32
C PHE A 77 -10.08 -11.50 3.80
N HIS A 78 -9.55 -10.31 4.09
CA HIS A 78 -8.22 -10.16 4.68
C HIS A 78 -8.14 -10.84 6.05
N ALA A 79 -9.11 -10.61 6.93
CA ALA A 79 -9.14 -11.21 8.25
C ALA A 79 -9.25 -12.73 8.20
N TRP A 80 -10.01 -13.27 7.25
CA TRP A 80 -10.06 -14.71 7.00
C TRP A 80 -8.73 -15.24 6.44
N ALA A 81 -8.14 -14.56 5.45
CA ALA A 81 -6.88 -14.99 4.83
C ALA A 81 -5.70 -15.05 5.80
N PHE A 82 -5.60 -14.08 6.72
CA PHE A 82 -4.45 -13.93 7.60
C PHE A 82 -4.73 -14.27 9.07
N GLY A 83 -5.99 -14.55 9.43
CA GLY A 83 -6.38 -15.00 10.77
C GLY A 83 -6.47 -13.90 11.84
N TYR A 84 -6.46 -12.62 11.47
CA TYR A 84 -6.56 -11.51 12.42
C TYR A 84 -7.36 -10.32 11.87
N TRP A 85 -8.07 -9.61 12.76
CA TRP A 85 -8.86 -8.43 12.40
C TRP A 85 -8.07 -7.12 12.43
N LEU A 86 -7.04 -7.05 13.27
CA LEU A 86 -6.15 -5.90 13.39
C LEU A 86 -4.70 -6.37 13.27
N PRO A 87 -3.84 -5.61 12.56
CA PRO A 87 -4.12 -4.34 11.91
C PRO A 87 -5.03 -4.43 10.67
N LEU A 88 -5.72 -3.32 10.35
CA LEU A 88 -6.57 -3.17 9.17
C LEU A 88 -5.75 -3.20 7.88
N ASN A 89 -6.36 -3.67 6.80
CA ASN A 89 -5.66 -3.90 5.54
C ASN A 89 -5.01 -2.65 4.90
N VAL A 90 -4.12 -2.91 3.93
CA VAL A 90 -3.32 -1.86 3.25
C VAL A 90 -4.15 -0.78 2.55
N LEU A 91 -5.35 -1.09 2.03
CA LEU A 91 -6.20 -0.05 1.42
C LEU A 91 -6.71 0.94 2.47
N LEU A 92 -6.99 0.47 3.69
CA LEU A 92 -7.38 1.32 4.82
C LEU A 92 -6.19 2.14 5.34
N THR A 93 -4.97 1.59 5.26
CA THR A 93 -3.72 2.36 5.48
C THR A 93 -3.62 3.52 4.51
N PHE A 94 -3.84 3.26 3.22
CA PHE A 94 -3.83 4.29 2.18
C PHE A 94 -4.98 5.30 2.32
N ALA A 95 -6.17 4.85 2.73
CA ALA A 95 -7.29 5.74 3.03
C ALA A 95 -6.93 6.71 4.16
N LEU A 96 -6.34 6.20 5.25
CA LEU A 96 -5.89 7.00 6.38
C LEU A 96 -4.80 7.99 5.96
N ALA A 97 -3.82 7.56 5.17
CA ALA A 97 -2.77 8.44 4.68
C ALA A 97 -3.30 9.55 3.74
N ALA A 98 -4.25 9.22 2.87
CA ALA A 98 -4.92 10.22 2.03
C ALA A 98 -5.73 11.22 2.87
N LEU A 99 -6.37 10.76 3.96
CA LEU A 99 -7.12 11.61 4.89
C LEU A 99 -6.18 12.53 5.70
N LEU A 100 -5.02 12.01 6.12
CA LEU A 100 -3.98 12.80 6.78
C LEU A 100 -3.44 13.89 5.85
N VAL A 101 -3.14 13.55 4.59
CA VAL A 101 -2.75 14.52 3.56
C VAL A 101 -3.81 15.60 3.36
N TRP A 102 -5.08 15.20 3.28
CA TRP A 102 -6.19 16.13 3.10
C TRP A 102 -6.32 17.11 4.26
N THR A 103 -6.32 16.59 5.50
CA THR A 103 -6.48 17.39 6.71
C THR A 103 -5.29 18.32 6.94
N LEU A 104 -4.08 17.87 6.62
CA LEU A 104 -2.90 18.73 6.60
C LEU A 104 -3.03 19.85 5.56
N HIS A 105 -3.47 19.52 4.35
CA HIS A 105 -3.65 20.51 3.29
C HIS A 105 -4.70 21.58 3.64
N ALA A 106 -5.79 21.16 4.28
CA ALA A 106 -6.85 22.03 4.76
C ALA A 106 -6.53 22.68 6.13
N ARG A 107 -5.33 22.45 6.69
CA ARG A 107 -4.84 23.04 7.96
C ARG A 107 -5.69 22.70 9.19
N HIS A 108 -6.36 21.55 9.20
CA HIS A 108 -7.10 21.07 10.36
C HIS A 108 -6.17 20.29 11.30
N TRP A 109 -5.36 21.00 12.08
CA TRP A 109 -4.28 20.42 12.90
C TRP A 109 -4.73 19.36 13.91
N LEU A 110 -5.92 19.50 14.50
CA LEU A 110 -6.47 18.46 15.39
C LEU A 110 -6.59 17.11 14.65
N TYR A 111 -7.12 17.11 13.43
CA TYR A 111 -7.24 15.90 12.63
C TYR A 111 -5.88 15.39 12.15
N VAL A 112 -4.91 16.28 11.92
CA VAL A 112 -3.53 15.87 11.62
C VAL A 112 -2.95 15.07 12.79
N VAL A 113 -3.17 15.51 14.03
CA VAL A 113 -2.73 14.75 15.22
C VAL A 113 -3.47 13.42 15.32
N VAL A 114 -4.79 13.41 15.18
CA VAL A 114 -5.59 12.17 15.27
C VAL A 114 -5.17 11.15 14.21
N PHE A 115 -5.09 11.56 12.94
CA PHE A 115 -4.80 10.66 11.83
C PHE A 115 -3.32 10.37 11.64
N GLY A 116 -2.44 11.25 12.11
CA GLY A 116 -0.99 11.11 12.02
C GLY A 116 -0.36 10.41 13.21
N VAL A 117 -0.98 10.44 14.40
CA VAL A 117 -0.38 9.92 15.63
C VAL A 117 -1.18 8.75 16.20
N ILE A 118 -2.52 8.86 16.28
CA ILE A 118 -3.35 7.87 16.98
C ILE A 118 -3.84 6.78 16.03
N ALA A 119 -4.50 7.16 14.94
CA ALA A 119 -5.09 6.22 14.00
C ALA A 119 -4.12 5.21 13.34
N PRO A 120 -2.82 5.51 13.13
CA PRO A 120 -1.89 4.53 12.56
C PRO A 120 -1.75 3.23 13.38
N LEU A 121 -2.09 3.24 14.68
CA LEU A 121 -2.15 2.04 15.52
C LEU A 121 -3.07 0.94 14.95
N ALA A 122 -4.11 1.33 14.21
CA ALA A 122 -5.15 0.41 13.75
C ALA A 122 -4.89 -0.16 12.36
N VAL A 123 -3.89 0.31 11.61
CA VAL A 123 -3.71 -0.02 10.18
C VAL A 123 -2.37 -0.71 9.92
N ASP A 124 -2.31 -1.50 8.84
CA ASP A 124 -1.08 -2.20 8.44
C ASP A 124 0.02 -1.19 8.09
N TYR A 125 1.28 -1.58 8.27
CA TYR A 125 2.46 -0.71 8.17
C TYR A 125 2.46 0.52 9.12
N GLN A 126 1.39 0.76 9.87
CA GLN A 126 1.26 1.76 10.93
C GLN A 126 1.84 3.13 10.56
N TRP A 127 2.58 3.78 11.47
CA TRP A 127 3.22 5.08 11.22
C TRP A 127 4.21 5.02 10.06
N SER A 128 4.95 3.93 9.89
CA SER A 128 5.93 3.82 8.80
C SER A 128 5.25 3.99 7.43
N GLY A 129 4.10 3.35 7.23
CA GLY A 129 3.34 3.44 5.99
C GLY A 129 2.62 4.77 5.82
N VAL A 130 1.92 5.24 6.87
CA VAL A 130 1.14 6.48 6.82
C VAL A 130 2.06 7.69 6.60
N TRP A 131 3.16 7.78 7.35
CA TRP A 131 4.11 8.89 7.21
C TRP A 131 4.92 8.80 5.92
N PHE A 132 5.20 7.59 5.41
CA PHE A 132 5.87 7.45 4.12
C PHE A 132 5.07 8.06 2.97
N VAL A 133 3.76 7.80 2.93
CA VAL A 133 2.86 8.44 1.95
C VAL A 133 2.82 9.96 2.14
N LEU A 134 2.68 10.43 3.39
CA LEU A 134 2.64 11.87 3.69
C LEU A 134 3.93 12.58 3.25
N ALA A 135 5.08 11.99 3.58
CA ALA A 135 6.38 12.55 3.25
C ALA A 135 6.63 12.56 1.74
N ALA A 136 6.30 11.45 1.06
CA ALA A 136 6.41 11.37 -0.40
C ALA A 136 5.48 12.39 -1.08
N TRP A 137 4.27 12.60 -0.56
CA TRP A 137 3.35 13.61 -1.09
C TRP A 137 3.92 15.01 -0.95
N GLY A 138 4.45 15.35 0.23
CA GLY A 138 5.04 16.66 0.48
C GLY A 138 6.26 16.91 -0.41
N TRP A 139 7.09 15.89 -0.60
CA TRP A 139 8.24 15.94 -1.48
C TRP A 139 7.83 16.13 -2.94
N PHE A 140 6.90 15.32 -3.48
CA PHE A 140 6.42 15.47 -4.85
C PHE A 140 5.71 16.79 -5.11
N ARG A 141 5.06 17.37 -4.09
CA ARG A 141 4.33 18.64 -4.23
C ARG A 141 5.24 19.87 -4.18
N THR A 142 6.31 19.83 -3.39
CA THR A 142 7.10 21.03 -3.06
C THR A 142 8.57 20.95 -3.47
N GLY A 143 9.11 19.75 -3.67
CA GLY A 143 10.54 19.53 -3.93
C GLY A 143 11.46 19.85 -2.75
N ARG A 144 10.92 20.20 -1.57
CA ARG A 144 11.73 20.63 -0.43
C ARG A 144 12.46 19.47 0.26
N LEU A 145 13.65 19.77 0.77
CA LEU A 145 14.55 18.77 1.35
C LEU A 145 14.00 18.14 2.63
N GLU A 146 13.26 18.88 3.47
CA GLU A 146 12.75 18.31 4.72
C GLU A 146 11.74 17.17 4.46
N TRP A 147 10.95 17.26 3.40
CA TRP A 147 10.06 16.17 2.99
C TRP A 147 10.83 14.98 2.45
N PHE A 148 11.91 15.22 1.72
CA PHE A 148 12.79 14.15 1.25
C PHE A 148 13.47 13.43 2.43
N ALA A 149 13.94 14.17 3.44
CA ALA A 149 14.44 13.57 4.68
C ALA A 149 13.35 12.75 5.39
N GLY A 150 12.10 13.23 5.39
CA GLY A 150 10.95 12.46 5.87
C GLY A 150 10.72 11.16 5.10
N VAL A 151 10.88 11.15 3.76
CA VAL A 151 10.81 9.93 2.93
C VAL A 151 11.89 8.94 3.34
N LEU A 152 13.14 9.40 3.54
CA LEU A 152 14.23 8.54 3.97
C LEU A 152 13.99 7.96 5.37
N ALA A 153 13.56 8.79 6.32
CA ALA A 153 13.30 8.36 7.69
C ALA A 153 12.15 7.34 7.77
N SER A 154 11.05 7.59 7.07
CA SER A 154 9.92 6.66 7.01
C SER A 154 10.21 5.39 6.21
N MET A 155 11.06 5.47 5.17
CA MET A 155 11.58 4.28 4.49
C MET A 155 12.47 3.44 5.40
N ALA A 156 13.33 4.05 6.21
CA ALA A 156 14.14 3.35 7.20
C ALA A 156 13.25 2.68 8.26
N ALA A 157 12.23 3.38 8.76
CA ALA A 157 11.23 2.81 9.65
C ALA A 157 10.45 1.64 9.01
N LEU A 158 10.17 1.72 7.70
CA LEU A 158 9.52 0.65 6.95
C LEU A 158 10.45 -0.58 6.81
N CYS A 159 11.74 -0.37 6.57
CA CYS A 159 12.72 -1.46 6.56
C CYS A 159 12.83 -2.13 7.94
N TRP A 160 12.84 -1.32 9.01
CA TRP A 160 12.80 -1.81 10.38
C TRP A 160 11.53 -2.64 10.64
N TYR A 161 10.36 -2.13 10.26
CA TYR A 161 9.07 -2.84 10.38
C TYR A 161 9.08 -4.18 9.63
N ASN A 162 9.71 -4.23 8.45
CA ASN A 162 9.83 -5.45 7.66
C ASN A 162 10.91 -6.42 8.18
N GLY A 163 11.80 -5.98 9.08
CA GLY A 163 12.97 -6.73 9.51
C GLY A 163 14.03 -6.93 8.42
N ASN A 164 13.93 -6.21 7.29
CA ASN A 164 14.84 -6.33 6.15
C ASN A 164 14.81 -5.07 5.27
N VAL A 165 15.74 -4.98 4.31
CA VAL A 165 15.94 -3.79 3.47
C VAL A 165 15.27 -3.88 2.08
N TRP A 166 14.49 -4.93 1.79
CA TRP A 166 13.93 -5.15 0.44
C TRP A 166 12.99 -4.04 -0.02
N ALA A 167 12.34 -3.34 0.91
CA ALA A 167 11.55 -2.15 0.60
C ALA A 167 12.33 -1.07 -0.17
N LEU A 168 13.65 -0.97 0.00
CA LEU A 168 14.51 -0.04 -0.73
C LEU A 168 14.54 -0.30 -2.23
N ALA A 169 14.31 -1.54 -2.68
CA ALA A 169 14.27 -1.87 -4.10
C ALA A 169 13.10 -1.18 -4.83
N ALA A 170 12.11 -0.62 -4.11
CA ALA A 170 11.10 0.23 -4.71
C ALA A 170 11.69 1.51 -5.33
N LEU A 171 12.82 2.01 -4.83
CA LEU A 171 13.48 3.22 -5.35
C LEU A 171 14.03 3.04 -6.77
N PRO A 172 14.87 2.02 -7.09
CA PRO A 172 15.27 1.78 -8.47
C PRO A 172 14.09 1.37 -9.35
N VAL A 173 13.12 0.59 -8.85
CA VAL A 173 11.92 0.23 -9.62
C VAL A 173 11.09 1.46 -9.99
N LEU A 174 11.07 2.49 -9.14
CA LEU A 174 10.39 3.77 -9.40
C LEU A 174 10.82 4.42 -10.72
N ALA A 175 12.08 4.20 -11.14
CA ALA A 175 12.61 4.74 -12.38
C ALA A 175 11.79 4.29 -13.61
N LEU A 176 11.22 3.08 -13.58
CA LEU A 176 10.33 2.56 -14.63
C LEU A 176 9.06 3.41 -14.79
N GLY A 177 8.65 4.14 -13.75
CA GLY A 177 7.52 5.07 -13.78
C GLY A 177 7.77 6.33 -14.61
N TYR A 178 9.00 6.58 -15.03
CA TYR A 178 9.38 7.71 -15.91
C TYR A 178 9.53 7.28 -17.37
N VAL A 179 9.44 5.98 -17.67
CA VAL A 179 9.46 5.42 -19.02
C VAL A 179 8.02 5.35 -19.57
N TRP A 180 7.86 5.35 -20.89
CA TRP A 180 6.57 5.11 -21.54
C TRP A 180 6.28 3.61 -21.66
N TRP A 181 5.05 3.22 -21.35
CA TRP A 181 4.58 1.84 -21.48
C TRP A 181 3.29 1.77 -22.33
N PRO A 182 3.09 0.71 -23.14
CA PRO A 182 1.86 0.49 -23.91
C PRO A 182 0.76 -0.13 -23.03
N LEU A 183 0.46 0.46 -21.87
CA LEU A 183 -0.54 -0.06 -20.92
C LEU A 183 -1.77 0.87 -20.81
N PRO A 184 -3.00 0.33 -20.91
CA PRO A 184 -4.21 1.11 -20.72
C PRO A 184 -4.39 1.46 -19.24
N ARG A 185 -5.05 2.58 -18.95
CA ARG A 185 -5.30 3.02 -17.57
C ARG A 185 -6.52 2.31 -16.99
N LEU A 186 -6.30 1.37 -16.06
CA LEU A 186 -7.36 0.60 -15.44
C LEU A 186 -7.67 1.14 -14.04
N ARG A 187 -8.68 2.00 -13.95
CA ARG A 187 -8.99 2.73 -12.72
C ARG A 187 -9.53 1.84 -11.60
N TRP A 188 -10.36 0.86 -11.93
CA TRP A 188 -11.07 0.00 -10.96
C TRP A 188 -10.44 -1.38 -10.80
N ALA A 189 -9.66 -1.83 -11.79
CA ALA A 189 -9.13 -3.21 -11.83
C ALA A 189 -8.31 -3.56 -10.59
N PHE A 190 -7.45 -2.66 -10.09
CA PHE A 190 -6.61 -2.94 -8.92
C PHE A 190 -7.41 -3.14 -7.64
N TYR A 191 -8.49 -2.38 -7.45
CA TYR A 191 -9.33 -2.52 -6.25
C TYR A 191 -10.17 -3.80 -6.31
N GLY A 192 -10.79 -4.06 -7.47
CA GLY A 192 -11.53 -5.29 -7.71
C GLY A 192 -10.64 -6.52 -7.60
N TYR A 193 -9.42 -6.44 -8.14
CA TYR A 193 -8.41 -7.49 -7.98
C TYR A 193 -8.02 -7.65 -6.52
N TYR A 194 -7.80 -6.57 -5.76
CA TYR A 194 -7.42 -6.66 -4.35
C TYR A 194 -8.46 -7.44 -3.52
N VAL A 195 -9.75 -7.14 -3.69
CA VAL A 195 -10.81 -7.92 -3.02
C VAL A 195 -10.90 -9.34 -3.59
N GLY A 196 -10.92 -9.46 -4.92
CA GLY A 196 -11.14 -10.72 -5.61
C GLY A 196 -10.05 -11.76 -5.36
N HIS A 197 -8.76 -11.37 -5.37
CA HIS A 197 -7.68 -12.31 -5.11
C HIS A 197 -7.69 -12.77 -3.64
N LEU A 198 -7.94 -11.90 -2.66
CA LEU A 198 -8.08 -12.33 -1.26
C LEU A 198 -9.24 -13.33 -1.10
N GLY A 199 -10.40 -13.02 -1.68
CA GLY A 199 -11.54 -13.93 -1.68
C GLY A 199 -11.20 -15.27 -2.33
N LEU A 200 -10.53 -15.26 -3.49
CA LEU A 200 -10.11 -16.47 -4.19
C LEU A 200 -9.11 -17.31 -3.38
N LEU A 201 -8.08 -16.69 -2.82
CA LEU A 201 -7.07 -17.39 -2.01
C LEU A 201 -7.72 -18.10 -0.83
N VAL A 202 -8.62 -17.41 -0.14
CA VAL A 202 -9.36 -17.94 1.01
C VAL A 202 -10.30 -19.08 0.63
N LEU A 203 -11.03 -18.94 -0.48
CA LEU A 203 -11.92 -20.00 -0.96
C LEU A 203 -11.14 -21.26 -1.32
N ILE A 204 -9.98 -21.10 -1.97
CA ILE A 204 -9.09 -22.22 -2.30
C ILE A 204 -8.51 -22.84 -1.03
N ALA A 205 -8.02 -22.04 -0.08
CA ALA A 205 -7.47 -22.52 1.19
C ALA A 205 -8.51 -23.26 2.05
N SER A 206 -9.79 -22.95 1.87
CA SER A 206 -10.91 -23.62 2.56
C SER A 206 -11.29 -24.96 1.94
N LEU A 207 -10.70 -25.35 0.79
CA LEU A 207 -10.98 -26.64 0.17
C LEU A 207 -10.31 -27.78 0.95
N PRO A 208 -10.96 -28.96 1.07
CA PRO A 208 -10.44 -30.10 1.84
C PRO A 208 -9.03 -30.54 1.42
N ALA A 209 -8.70 -30.41 0.13
CA ALA A 209 -7.40 -30.77 -0.42
C ALA A 209 -6.24 -29.92 0.15
N PHE A 210 -6.52 -28.69 0.62
CA PHE A 210 -5.53 -27.79 1.21
C PHE A 210 -5.53 -27.79 2.73
N GLN A 211 -6.60 -28.26 3.38
CA GLN A 211 -6.66 -28.40 4.83
C GLN A 211 -5.75 -29.52 5.37
N GLN A 212 -5.45 -30.54 4.55
CA GLN A 212 -4.59 -31.67 4.96
C GLN A 212 -3.10 -31.30 5.15
N HIS A 213 -2.66 -30.15 4.63
CA HIS A 213 -1.29 -29.65 4.78
C HIS A 213 -1.14 -28.59 5.89
N LEU A 214 -2.22 -28.25 6.59
CA LEU A 214 -2.26 -27.22 7.64
C LEU A 214 -2.44 -27.81 9.06
N ALA A 215 -2.38 -29.14 9.21
CA ALA A 215 -2.45 -29.85 10.48
C ALA A 215 -1.07 -30.35 10.95
#